data_AF-T0YCS3-F1
#
_entry.id   AF-T0YCS3-F1
#
_cell.length_a   1.000
_cell.length_b   1.000
_cell.length_c   1.000
_cell.angle_alpha   90.00
_cell.angle_beta   90.00
_cell.angle_gamma   90.00
#
_symmetry.space_group_name_H-M   'P 1'
#
loop_
_entity.id
_entity.type
_entity.pdbx_description
1 polymer ?
#
loop_
_entity_poly.entity_id
_entity_poly.type
_entity_poly.pdbx_seq_one_letter_code
_entity_poly.pdbx_strand_id
1 'polypeptide(L)'
;KTREWWRMVGDGTNDAPALARADVGLAMNSGTQAAKDAANMIDMDNDPAKLMDVIFLGKQILITRGSLTTFSLANDVAKYFVIIPAMFFLIPQLGFINIMGFTNPLLAITSALIFNTFIIPALIPMALKGVKFKAAGADYLLKRNIIIYGVGGIIFPFIGIGLIYFILAGVGVTW
;
A
#
# COMPACT_ATOMS: atom_id res chain seq x y z
N LYS A 1 -10.78 -26.61 5.62
CA LYS A 1 -9.56 -27.06 4.89
C LYS A 1 -8.75 -25.81 4.55
N THR A 2 -7.59 -25.63 5.17
CA THR A 2 -6.60 -24.61 4.76
C THR A 2 -6.05 -25.01 3.39
N ARG A 3 -6.21 -24.16 2.38
CA ARG A 3 -5.60 -24.39 1.06
C ARG A 3 -4.11 -24.07 1.19
N GLU A 4 -3.27 -25.07 1.01
CA GLU A 4 -1.82 -24.89 0.92
C GLU A 4 -1.45 -24.55 -0.53
N TRP A 5 -0.56 -23.57 -0.69
CA TRP A 5 -0.11 -23.10 -1.99
C TRP A 5 1.11 -23.91 -2.42
N TRP A 6 1.00 -24.62 -3.54
CA TRP A 6 2.05 -25.48 -4.06
C TRP A 6 2.90 -24.73 -5.09
N ARG A 7 4.22 -24.84 -4.95
CA ARG A 7 5.20 -24.27 -5.88
C ARG A 7 6.09 -25.39 -6.38
N MET A 8 6.44 -25.35 -7.66
CA MET A 8 7.25 -26.38 -8.28
C MET A 8 8.28 -25.75 -9.23
N VAL A 9 9.49 -26.34 -9.25
CA VAL A 9 10.49 -26.10 -10.30
C VAL A 9 10.69 -27.41 -11.05
N GLY A 10 10.75 -27.35 -12.38
CA GLY A 10 10.98 -28.53 -13.20
C GLY A 10 11.61 -28.19 -14.54
N ASP A 11 12.15 -29.20 -15.21
CA ASP A 11 12.78 -29.07 -16.52
C ASP A 11 12.43 -30.21 -17.48
N GLY A 12 11.92 -31.33 -16.97
CA GLY A 12 11.56 -32.49 -17.75
C GLY A 12 10.12 -32.47 -18.26
N THR A 13 9.87 -33.18 -19.36
CA THR A 13 8.51 -33.47 -19.85
C THR A 13 7.67 -34.17 -18.78
N ASN A 14 8.32 -34.94 -17.90
CA ASN A 14 7.69 -35.63 -16.77
C ASN A 14 7.21 -34.67 -15.68
N ASP A 15 7.80 -33.48 -15.58
CA ASP A 15 7.40 -32.45 -14.61
C ASP A 15 6.24 -31.60 -15.11
N ALA A 16 5.94 -31.63 -16.42
CA ALA A 16 4.89 -30.82 -17.03
C ALA A 16 3.52 -30.98 -16.35
N PRO A 17 3.03 -32.20 -16.01
CA PRO A 17 1.77 -32.35 -15.27
C PRO A 17 1.82 -31.77 -13.85
N ALA A 18 2.98 -31.79 -13.20
CA ALA A 18 3.17 -31.25 -11.86
C ALA A 18 3.25 -29.71 -11.89
N LEU A 19 3.98 -29.14 -12.86
CA LEU A 19 4.06 -27.71 -13.14
C LEU A 19 2.68 -27.11 -13.46
N ALA A 20 1.89 -27.80 -14.29
CA ALA A 20 0.54 -27.37 -14.65
C ALA A 20 -0.47 -27.41 -13.48
N ARG A 21 -0.20 -28.23 -12.45
CA ARG A 21 -1.06 -28.34 -11.25
C ARG A 21 -0.59 -27.45 -10.09
N ALA A 22 0.66 -27.01 -10.10
CA ALA A 22 1.18 -26.10 -9.09
C ALA A 22 0.48 -24.74 -9.20
N ASP A 23 0.30 -24.05 -8.07
CA ASP A 23 -0.22 -22.68 -8.11
C ASP A 23 0.83 -21.71 -8.70
N VAL A 24 2.12 -22.06 -8.58
CA VAL A 24 3.24 -21.37 -9.26
C VAL A 24 4.25 -22.42 -9.74
N GLY A 25 4.31 -22.65 -11.05
CA GLY A 25 5.31 -23.48 -11.72
C GLY A 25 6.41 -22.65 -12.39
N LEU A 26 7.67 -23.00 -12.14
CA LEU A 26 8.86 -22.41 -12.76
C LEU A 26 9.58 -23.46 -13.63
N ALA A 27 9.69 -23.22 -14.93
CA ALA A 27 10.50 -24.04 -15.83
C ALA A 27 11.88 -23.44 -16.05
N MET A 28 12.91 -24.27 -16.21
CA MET A 28 14.24 -23.79 -16.63
C MET A 28 14.31 -23.61 -18.14
N ASN A 29 15.05 -22.61 -18.61
CA ASN A 29 15.27 -22.38 -20.04
C ASN A 29 16.07 -23.50 -20.74
N SER A 30 16.88 -24.26 -20.02
CA SER A 30 17.51 -25.50 -20.53
C SER A 30 16.54 -26.69 -20.55
N GLY A 31 15.35 -26.54 -19.96
CA GLY A 31 14.34 -27.58 -19.88
C GLY A 31 13.64 -27.85 -21.21
N THR A 32 12.90 -28.97 -21.23
CA THR A 32 12.09 -29.41 -22.35
C THR A 32 11.00 -28.39 -22.72
N GLN A 33 10.61 -28.35 -23.99
CA GLN A 33 9.52 -27.47 -24.44
C GLN A 33 8.21 -27.76 -23.69
N ALA A 34 7.93 -29.03 -23.42
CA ALA A 34 6.76 -29.45 -22.65
C ALA A 34 6.76 -28.88 -21.22
N ALA A 35 7.91 -28.82 -20.54
CA ALA A 35 8.00 -28.19 -19.23
C ALA A 35 7.78 -26.67 -19.30
N LYS A 36 8.36 -26.00 -20.31
CA LYS A 36 8.19 -24.56 -20.53
C LYS A 36 6.73 -24.17 -20.83
N ASP A 37 6.06 -24.95 -21.65
CA ASP A 37 4.66 -24.72 -22.04
C ASP A 37 3.70 -24.95 -20.87
N ALA A 38 4.06 -25.83 -19.93
CA ALA A 38 3.24 -26.15 -18.76
C ALA A 38 3.49 -25.23 -17.55
N ALA A 39 4.62 -24.53 -17.49
CA ALA A 39 4.96 -23.64 -16.38
C ALA A 39 4.35 -22.23 -16.53
N ASN A 40 4.21 -21.52 -15.40
CA ASN A 40 3.73 -20.14 -15.40
C ASN A 40 4.85 -19.13 -15.68
N MET A 41 6.09 -19.52 -15.38
CA MET A 41 7.28 -18.69 -15.52
C MET A 41 8.43 -19.54 -16.07
N ILE A 42 9.32 -18.91 -16.83
CA ILE A 42 10.54 -19.54 -17.33
C ILE A 42 11.73 -18.78 -16.75
N ASP A 43 12.62 -19.48 -16.07
CA ASP A 43 13.89 -18.93 -15.65
C ASP A 43 14.92 -19.02 -16.76
N MET A 44 15.41 -17.86 -17.20
CA MET A 44 16.40 -17.77 -18.28
C MET A 44 17.81 -18.21 -17.87
N ASP A 45 18.13 -18.18 -16.57
CA ASP A 45 19.48 -18.48 -16.07
C ASP A 45 19.66 -19.93 -15.59
N ASN A 46 18.59 -20.73 -15.60
CA ASN A 46 18.57 -22.14 -15.18
C ASN A 46 19.00 -22.37 -13.72
N ASP A 47 18.66 -21.45 -12.84
CA ASP A 47 18.91 -21.54 -11.41
C ASP A 47 17.60 -21.86 -10.65
N PRO A 48 17.44 -23.08 -10.10
CA PRO A 48 16.26 -23.43 -9.32
C PRO A 48 16.11 -22.59 -8.03
N ALA A 49 17.19 -21.98 -7.53
CA ALA A 49 17.13 -21.13 -6.35
C ALA A 49 16.33 -19.84 -6.58
N LYS A 50 16.19 -19.38 -7.83
CA LYS A 50 15.40 -18.18 -8.17
C LYS A 50 13.92 -18.29 -7.85
N LEU A 51 13.38 -19.50 -7.68
CA LEU A 51 12.02 -19.65 -7.17
C LEU A 51 11.85 -18.93 -5.81
N MET A 52 12.89 -18.94 -4.96
CA MET A 52 12.85 -18.25 -3.68
C MET A 52 12.79 -16.73 -3.84
N ASP A 53 13.53 -16.16 -4.80
CA ASP A 53 13.52 -14.73 -5.09
C ASP A 53 12.16 -14.29 -5.63
N VAL A 54 11.57 -15.06 -6.54
CA VAL A 54 10.22 -14.83 -7.07
C VAL A 54 9.19 -14.80 -5.93
N ILE A 55 9.28 -15.76 -5.00
CA ILE A 55 8.40 -15.82 -3.83
C ILE A 55 8.60 -14.60 -2.92
N PHE A 56 9.84 -14.21 -2.68
CA PHE A 56 10.17 -13.08 -1.83
C PHE A 56 9.63 -11.77 -2.42
N LEU A 57 9.87 -11.54 -3.71
CA LEU A 57 9.37 -10.38 -4.44
C LEU A 57 7.83 -10.36 -4.46
N GLY A 58 7.20 -11.50 -4.74
CA GLY A 58 5.74 -11.62 -4.70
C GLY A 58 5.14 -11.26 -3.34
N LYS A 59 5.76 -11.73 -2.25
CA LYS A 59 5.36 -11.34 -0.88
C LYS A 59 5.56 -9.85 -0.63
N GLN A 60 6.67 -9.27 -1.08
CA GLN A 60 6.94 -7.84 -0.93
C GLN A 60 5.88 -7.00 -1.64
N ILE A 61 5.47 -7.38 -2.86
CA ILE A 61 4.41 -6.72 -3.61
C ILE A 61 3.08 -6.76 -2.85
N LEU A 62 2.68 -7.95 -2.36
CA LEU A 62 1.43 -8.12 -1.61
C LEU A 62 1.41 -7.29 -0.32
N ILE A 63 2.52 -7.28 0.43
CA ILE A 63 2.64 -6.51 1.67
C ILE A 63 2.65 -5.02 1.39
N THR A 64 3.38 -4.57 0.36
CA THR A 64 3.41 -3.16 -0.05
C THR A 64 2.02 -2.69 -0.42
N ARG A 65 1.29 -3.48 -1.21
CA ARG A 65 -0.09 -3.17 -1.58
C ARG A 65 -1.00 -3.06 -0.36
N GLY A 66 -0.95 -4.03 0.56
CA GLY A 66 -1.74 -3.99 1.80
C GLY A 66 -1.37 -2.82 2.73
N SER A 67 -0.10 -2.43 2.76
CA SER A 67 0.38 -1.29 3.54
C SER A 67 -0.14 0.02 2.96
N LEU A 68 -0.05 0.19 1.64
CA LEU A 68 -0.54 1.36 0.93
C LEU A 68 -2.07 1.50 1.05
N THR A 69 -2.83 0.42 0.93
CA THR A 69 -4.29 0.49 1.10
C THR A 69 -4.67 0.89 2.53
N THR A 70 -3.97 0.35 3.53
CA THR A 70 -4.19 0.70 4.93
C THR A 70 -3.89 2.18 5.17
N PHE A 71 -2.75 2.66 4.65
CA PHE A 71 -2.35 4.06 4.75
C PHE A 71 -3.37 4.98 4.06
N SER A 72 -3.74 4.70 2.80
CA SER A 72 -4.67 5.53 2.03
C SER A 72 -6.05 5.62 2.69
N LEU A 73 -6.56 4.50 3.21
CA LEU A 73 -7.84 4.47 3.91
C LEU A 73 -7.80 5.31 5.21
N ALA A 74 -6.77 5.10 6.02
CA ALA A 74 -6.56 5.88 7.24
C ALA A 74 -6.41 7.38 6.96
N ASN A 75 -5.75 7.71 5.85
CA ASN A 75 -5.58 9.05 5.36
C ASN A 75 -6.90 9.71 4.95
N ASP A 76 -7.79 8.98 4.29
CA ASP A 76 -9.10 9.51 3.93
C ASP A 76 -9.98 9.75 5.16
N VAL A 77 -9.90 8.87 6.17
CA VAL A 77 -10.56 9.08 7.47
C VAL A 77 -10.07 10.38 8.13
N ALA A 78 -8.76 10.63 8.14
CA ALA A 78 -8.20 11.87 8.69
C ALA A 78 -8.69 13.13 7.96
N LYS A 79 -8.81 13.09 6.62
CA LYS A 79 -9.35 14.21 5.84
C LYS A 79 -10.81 14.53 6.20
N TYR A 80 -11.63 13.52 6.50
CA TYR A 80 -13.02 13.77 6.92
C TYR A 80 -13.08 14.59 8.22
N PHE A 81 -12.16 14.38 9.16
CA PHE A 81 -12.07 15.21 10.37
C PHE A 81 -11.69 16.68 10.09
N VAL A 82 -11.14 16.99 8.92
CA VAL A 82 -10.89 18.37 8.49
C VAL A 82 -12.09 18.96 7.75
N ILE A 83 -12.64 18.20 6.81
CA ILE A 83 -13.66 18.71 5.89
C ILE A 83 -15.03 18.81 6.59
N ILE A 84 -15.40 17.85 7.43
CA ILE A 84 -16.71 17.86 8.11
C ILE A 84 -16.90 19.11 8.98
N PRO A 85 -15.97 19.46 9.90
CA PRO A 85 -16.11 20.71 10.67
C PRO A 85 -16.14 21.96 9.80
N ALA A 86 -15.40 21.98 8.69
CA ALA A 86 -15.40 23.11 7.77
C ALA A 86 -16.75 23.29 7.06
N MET A 87 -17.40 22.19 6.64
CA MET A 87 -18.73 22.24 6.01
C MET A 87 -19.82 22.71 6.97
N PHE A 88 -19.72 22.33 8.24
CA PHE A 88 -20.69 22.69 9.27
C PHE A 88 -20.26 23.88 10.14
N PHE A 89 -19.33 24.71 9.66
CA PHE A 89 -18.79 25.85 10.41
C PHE A 89 -19.87 26.83 10.89
N LEU A 90 -20.98 26.96 10.14
CA LEU A 90 -22.12 27.81 10.49
C LEU A 90 -23.02 27.25 11.60
N ILE A 91 -22.75 26.04 12.11
CA ILE A 91 -23.52 25.38 13.18
C ILE A 91 -22.63 25.34 14.43
N PRO A 92 -22.73 26.32 15.35
CA PRO A 92 -21.85 26.43 16.52
C PRO A 92 -21.87 25.19 17.43
N GLN A 93 -23.00 24.46 17.45
CA GLN A 93 -23.16 23.22 18.22
C GLN A 93 -22.21 22.11 17.75
N LEU A 94 -21.71 22.16 16.51
CA LEU A 94 -20.77 21.19 15.94
C LEU A 94 -19.31 21.65 16.04
N GLY A 95 -19.03 22.78 16.70
CA GLY A 95 -17.69 23.31 16.88
C GLY A 95 -16.73 22.36 17.62
N PHE A 96 -17.26 21.45 18.46
CA PHE A 96 -16.45 20.44 19.16
C PHE A 96 -15.78 19.41 18.23
N ILE A 97 -16.27 19.27 17.00
CA ILE A 97 -15.69 18.34 16.00
C ILE A 97 -14.44 18.96 15.35
N ASN A 98 -14.24 20.28 15.48
CA ASN A 98 -13.06 20.97 14.95
C ASN A 98 -11.80 20.71 15.79
N ILE A 99 -11.26 19.50 15.68
CA ILE A 99 -10.08 19.05 16.42
C ILE A 99 -8.85 19.92 16.09
N MET A 100 -8.73 20.41 14.84
CA MET A 100 -7.59 21.23 14.41
C MET A 100 -7.72 22.72 14.74
N GLY A 101 -8.88 23.19 15.18
CA GLY A 101 -9.10 24.61 15.50
C GLY A 101 -9.06 25.54 14.28
N PHE A 102 -9.33 25.04 13.08
CA PHE A 102 -9.35 25.87 11.88
C PHE A 102 -10.48 26.90 11.92
N THR A 103 -10.15 28.15 11.62
CA THR A 103 -11.06 29.30 11.72
C THR A 103 -11.67 29.67 10.37
N ASN A 104 -11.01 29.37 9.26
CA ASN A 104 -11.52 29.61 7.91
C ASN A 104 -11.86 28.27 7.21
N PRO A 105 -13.14 27.99 6.95
CA PRO A 105 -13.56 26.72 6.34
C PRO A 105 -13.09 26.56 4.89
N LEU A 106 -13.00 27.64 4.11
CA LEU A 106 -12.54 27.60 2.72
C LEU A 106 -11.05 27.23 2.64
N LEU A 107 -10.24 27.83 3.53
CA LEU A 107 -8.82 27.47 3.66
C LEU A 107 -8.64 26.01 4.10
N ALA A 108 -9.44 25.52 5.03
CA ALA A 108 -9.37 24.14 5.51
C ALA A 108 -9.63 23.13 4.37
N ILE A 109 -10.69 23.34 3.60
CA ILE A 109 -11.04 22.50 2.45
C ILE A 109 -9.95 22.58 1.38
N THR A 110 -9.50 23.79 1.04
CA THR A 110 -8.45 24.00 0.04
C THR A 110 -7.14 23.33 0.45
N SER A 111 -6.76 23.41 1.74
CA SER A 111 -5.57 22.74 2.27
C SER A 111 -5.66 21.23 2.16
N ALA A 112 -6.84 20.65 2.45
CA ALA A 112 -7.08 19.21 2.29
C ALA A 112 -7.00 18.77 0.81
N LEU A 113 -7.50 19.59 -0.12
CA LEU A 113 -7.41 19.33 -1.55
C LEU A 113 -5.96 19.40 -2.07
N ILE A 114 -5.22 20.44 -1.67
CA ILE A 114 -3.79 20.59 -2.02
C ILE A 114 -2.99 19.40 -1.48
N PHE A 115 -3.21 19.03 -0.22
CA PHE A 115 -2.58 17.86 0.38
C PHE A 115 -2.84 16.58 -0.42
N ASN A 116 -4.08 16.38 -0.89
CA ASN A 116 -4.44 15.22 -1.70
C ASN A 116 -3.68 15.15 -3.04
N THR A 117 -3.37 16.31 -3.63
CA THR A 117 -2.56 16.38 -4.86
C THR A 117 -1.11 15.95 -4.59
N PHE A 118 -0.54 16.31 -3.44
CA PHE A 118 0.85 15.97 -3.11
C PHE A 118 1.04 14.57 -2.54
N ILE A 119 0.05 14.03 -1.83
CA ILE A 119 0.19 12.71 -1.19
C ILE A 119 0.33 11.59 -2.22
N ILE A 120 -0.32 11.71 -3.37
CA ILE A 120 -0.27 10.69 -4.43
C ILE A 120 1.17 10.54 -4.98
N PRO A 121 1.84 11.60 -5.50
CA PRO A 121 3.24 11.54 -5.89
C PRO A 121 4.18 11.08 -4.76
N ALA A 122 3.92 11.51 -3.52
CA ALA A 122 4.75 11.17 -2.37
C ALA A 122 4.73 9.66 -2.04
N LEU A 123 3.64 8.95 -2.37
CA LEU A 123 3.52 7.51 -2.15
C LEU A 123 4.14 6.67 -3.28
N ILE A 124 4.41 7.24 -4.45
CA ILE A 124 5.00 6.51 -5.60
C ILE A 124 6.35 5.87 -5.24
N PRO A 125 7.32 6.58 -4.62
CA PRO A 125 8.59 5.96 -4.25
C PRO A 125 8.43 4.78 -3.29
N MET A 126 7.44 4.84 -2.39
CA MET A 126 7.13 3.75 -1.47
C MET A 126 6.56 2.53 -2.23
N ALA A 127 5.69 2.77 -3.20
CA ALA A 127 5.14 1.72 -4.06
C ALA A 127 6.23 1.03 -4.91
N LEU A 128 7.22 1.79 -5.40
CA LEU A 128 8.29 1.26 -6.25
C LEU A 128 9.40 0.54 -5.46
N LYS A 129 9.85 1.10 -4.32
CA LYS A 129 10.90 0.47 -3.49
C LYS A 129 10.38 -0.74 -2.72
N GLY A 130 9.07 -0.77 -2.47
CA GLY A 130 8.41 -1.80 -1.68
C GLY A 130 8.72 -1.71 -0.18
N VAL A 131 7.81 -2.27 0.60
CA VAL A 131 7.90 -2.31 2.07
C VAL A 131 8.79 -3.47 2.50
N LYS A 132 9.87 -3.14 3.22
CA LYS A 132 10.71 -4.16 3.86
C LYS A 132 9.88 -4.90 4.91
N PHE A 133 9.81 -6.22 4.78
CA PHE A 133 9.16 -7.09 5.74
C PHE A 133 10.15 -8.08 6.34
N LYS A 134 9.86 -8.52 7.57
CA LYS A 134 10.55 -9.61 8.23
C LYS A 134 9.58 -10.79 8.31
N ALA A 135 10.07 -12.01 8.12
CA ALA A 135 9.26 -13.20 8.28
C ALA A 135 8.73 -13.27 9.73
N ALA A 136 7.42 -13.24 9.88
CA ALA A 136 6.72 -13.29 11.16
C ALA A 136 5.32 -13.87 10.95
N GLY A 137 4.64 -14.24 12.04
CA GLY A 137 3.25 -14.70 12.00
C GLY A 137 2.31 -13.65 11.39
N ALA A 138 1.22 -14.12 10.78
CA ALA A 138 0.24 -13.27 10.11
C ALA A 138 -0.33 -12.19 11.05
N ASP A 139 -0.62 -12.55 12.30
CA ASP A 139 -1.14 -11.62 13.32
C ASP A 139 -0.16 -10.48 13.63
N TYR A 140 1.14 -10.82 13.74
CA TYR A 140 2.18 -9.82 13.99
C TYR A 140 2.32 -8.88 12.80
N LEU A 141 2.32 -9.42 11.58
CA LEU A 141 2.40 -8.61 10.36
C LEU A 141 1.20 -7.68 10.22
N LEU A 142 -0.01 -8.16 10.52
CA LEU A 142 -1.23 -7.36 10.49
C LEU A 142 -1.20 -6.25 11.54
N LYS A 143 -0.89 -6.57 12.80
CA LYS A 143 -0.79 -5.56 13.87
C LYS A 143 0.26 -4.50 13.55
N ARG A 144 1.45 -4.92 13.12
CA ARG A 144 2.51 -4.00 12.70
C ARG A 144 2.07 -3.10 11.56
N ASN A 145 1.35 -3.66 10.57
CA ASN A 145 0.84 -2.90 9.44
C ASN A 145 -0.17 -1.83 9.89
N ILE A 146 -1.13 -2.19 10.72
CA ILE A 146 -2.13 -1.26 11.27
C ILE A 146 -1.47 -0.16 12.12
N ILE A 147 -0.49 -0.53 12.96
CA ILE A 147 0.20 0.44 13.82
C ILE A 147 1.03 1.41 12.98
N ILE A 148 1.84 0.92 12.03
CA ILE A 148 2.75 1.79 11.28
C ILE A 148 1.99 2.58 10.22
N TYR A 149 1.22 1.89 9.36
CA TYR A 149 0.58 2.50 8.21
C TYR A 149 -0.82 3.02 8.51
N GLY A 150 -1.55 2.42 9.46
CA GLY A 150 -2.84 2.95 9.91
C GLY A 150 -2.66 4.21 10.76
N VAL A 151 -1.91 4.13 11.86
CA VAL A 151 -1.70 5.32 12.73
C VAL A 151 -0.88 6.38 11.99
N GLY A 152 0.16 5.98 11.24
CA GLY A 152 0.90 6.89 10.38
C GLY A 152 0.01 7.53 9.31
N GLY A 153 -0.91 6.77 8.73
CA GLY A 153 -1.91 7.26 7.77
C GLY A 153 -2.92 8.24 8.37
N ILE A 154 -3.13 8.22 9.70
CA ILE A 154 -3.91 9.26 10.38
C ILE A 154 -3.03 10.47 10.68
N ILE A 155 -1.92 10.30 11.37
CA ILE A 155 -1.13 11.44 11.87
C ILE A 155 -0.53 12.28 10.74
N PHE A 156 -0.04 11.64 9.68
CA PHE A 156 0.63 12.30 8.57
C PHE A 156 -0.24 13.37 7.87
N PRO A 157 -1.49 13.07 7.43
CA PRO A 157 -2.37 14.09 6.86
C PRO A 157 -2.79 15.16 7.87
N PHE A 158 -2.92 14.84 9.17
CA PHE A 158 -3.24 15.87 10.16
C PHE A 158 -2.16 16.97 10.18
N ILE A 159 -0.88 16.54 10.21
CA ILE A 159 0.26 17.45 10.18
C ILE A 159 0.36 18.15 8.82
N GLY A 160 0.26 17.40 7.73
CA GLY A 160 0.42 17.94 6.37
C GLY A 160 -0.63 18.98 6.02
N ILE A 161 -1.91 18.72 6.31
CA ILE A 161 -3.00 19.66 6.07
C ILE A 161 -2.87 20.88 6.98
N GLY A 162 -2.52 20.69 8.26
CA GLY A 162 -2.25 21.78 9.20
C GLY A 162 -1.16 22.72 8.71
N LEU A 163 -0.03 22.19 8.25
CA LEU A 163 1.07 23.00 7.71
C LEU A 163 0.62 23.81 6.48
N ILE A 164 -0.09 23.19 5.54
CA ILE A 164 -0.60 23.89 4.35
C ILE A 164 -1.57 25.00 4.77
N TYR A 165 -2.48 24.72 5.71
CA TYR A 165 -3.43 25.70 6.22
C TYR A 165 -2.73 26.93 6.81
N PHE A 166 -1.77 26.73 7.72
CA PHE A 166 -1.07 27.84 8.36
C PHE A 166 -0.17 28.61 7.39
N ILE A 167 0.41 27.94 6.38
CA ILE A 167 1.16 28.61 5.31
C ILE A 167 0.22 29.51 4.50
N LEU A 168 -0.93 29.00 4.05
CA LEU A 168 -1.88 29.79 3.27
C LEU A 168 -2.44 30.98 4.08
N ALA A 169 -2.78 30.74 5.34
CA ALA A 169 -3.23 31.79 6.24
C ALA A 169 -2.14 32.86 6.47
N GLY A 170 -0.88 32.46 6.63
CA GLY A 170 0.25 33.37 6.83
C GLY A 170 0.63 34.18 5.59
N VAL A 171 0.42 33.63 4.39
CA VAL A 171 0.61 34.34 3.11
C VAL A 171 -0.53 35.34 2.83
N GLY A 172 -1.57 35.37 3.67
CA GLY A 172 -2.70 36.29 3.53
C GLY A 172 -3.74 35.83 2.52
N VAL A 173 -3.82 34.52 2.26
CA VAL A 173 -4.94 33.95 1.52
C VAL A 173 -6.19 34.01 2.41
N THR A 174 -7.12 34.91 2.11
CA THR A 174 -8.29 35.17 2.98
C THR A 174 -9.64 35.05 2.27
N TRP A 175 -9.66 34.67 0.99
CA TRP A 175 -10.91 34.52 0.23
C TRP A 175 -11.74 33.32 0.68
#